data_AF-A0A7X9JHP4-F1
#
_entry.id   AF-A0A7X9JHP4-F1
#
_cell.length_a   1.000
_cell.length_b   1.000
_cell.length_c   1.000
_cell.angle_alpha   90.00
_cell.angle_beta   90.00
_cell.angle_gamma   90.00
#
_symmetry.space_group_name_H-M   'P 1'
#
loop_
_entity.id
_entity.type
_entity.pdbx_description
1 polymer ?
#
loop_
_entity_poly.entity_id
_entity_poly.type
_entity_poly.pdbx_seq_one_letter_code
_entity_poly.pdbx_strand_id
1 'polypeptide(L)'
;MRSDIQKIIQENRMCVMATVGRDAPHCSLMSYASGRDGREIYMATFKDTKKYHNLIANPNVSLLIDTRVVDAEGTPRALTVTGIVEAVDNDKSIEEIRE
;
A
#
# COMPACT_ATOMS: atom_id res chain seq x y z
N MET A 1 -3.46 12.28 -11.79
CA MET A 1 -4.38 11.82 -10.71
C MET A 1 -5.17 13.03 -10.22
N ARG A 2 -6.41 12.89 -9.71
CA ARG A 2 -7.08 14.03 -9.05
C ARG A 2 -6.29 14.41 -7.79
N SER A 3 -6.23 15.70 -7.48
CA SER A 3 -5.38 16.22 -6.40
C SER A 3 -5.80 15.73 -5.01
N ASP A 4 -7.08 15.49 -4.79
CA ASP A 4 -7.61 14.93 -3.54
C ASP A 4 -7.18 13.48 -3.30
N ILE A 5 -7.16 12.65 -4.36
CA ILE A 5 -6.66 11.27 -4.30
C ILE A 5 -5.16 11.28 -3.99
N GLN A 6 -4.39 12.10 -4.72
CA GLN A 6 -2.95 12.21 -4.51
C GLN A 6 -2.62 12.67 -3.08
N LYS A 7 -3.39 13.63 -2.56
CA LYS A 7 -3.26 14.12 -1.18
C LYS A 7 -3.48 13.01 -0.15
N ILE A 8 -4.52 12.18 -0.29
CA ILE A 8 -4.76 11.05 0.63
C ILE A 8 -3.58 10.08 0.60
N ILE A 9 -3.05 9.75 -0.58
CA ILE A 9 -1.91 8.82 -0.71
C ILE A 9 -0.64 9.40 -0.08
N GLN A 10 -0.34 10.68 -0.31
CA GLN A 10 0.91 11.32 0.13
C GLN A 10 0.91 11.70 1.62
N GLU A 11 -0.24 12.07 2.20
CA GLU A 11 -0.33 12.48 3.60
C GLU A 11 -0.41 11.30 4.57
N ASN A 12 -0.83 10.12 4.09
CA ASN A 12 -0.90 8.92 4.90
C ASN A 12 0.38 8.08 4.80
N ARG A 13 0.63 7.28 5.83
CA ARG A 13 1.78 6.36 5.93
C ARG A 13 1.39 4.92 6.20
N MET A 14 0.09 4.67 6.34
CA MET A 14 -0.48 3.39 6.74
C MET A 14 -1.65 3.04 5.83
N CYS A 15 -1.77 1.77 5.47
CA CYS A 15 -2.92 1.24 4.74
C CYS A 15 -3.26 -0.19 5.21
N VAL A 16 -4.45 -0.65 4.90
CA VAL A 16 -4.80 -2.07 4.98
C VAL A 16 -4.61 -2.69 3.61
N MET A 17 -3.73 -3.68 3.50
CA MET A 17 -3.53 -4.46 2.28
C MET A 17 -4.30 -5.78 2.37
N ALA A 18 -5.16 -6.03 1.40
CA ALA A 18 -5.81 -7.31 1.17
C ALA A 18 -5.03 -8.10 0.10
N THR A 19 -4.68 -9.34 0.45
CA THR A 19 -4.08 -10.34 -0.42
C THR A 19 -4.98 -11.57 -0.47
N VAL A 20 -4.93 -12.34 -1.55
CA VAL A 20 -5.72 -13.57 -1.69
C VAL A 20 -4.80 -14.73 -2.03
N GLY A 21 -4.78 -15.73 -1.14
CA GLY A 21 -4.14 -17.03 -1.40
C GLY A 21 -5.14 -18.04 -1.98
N ARG A 22 -4.92 -19.34 -1.75
CA ARG A 22 -5.84 -20.40 -2.22
C ARG A 22 -7.18 -20.44 -1.48
N ASP A 23 -7.20 -20.05 -0.20
CA ASP A 23 -8.33 -20.40 0.68
C ASP A 23 -9.24 -19.22 1.01
N ALA A 24 -8.66 -18.07 1.41
CA ALA A 24 -9.40 -16.93 1.93
C ALA A 24 -8.63 -15.61 1.77
N PRO A 25 -9.32 -14.46 1.71
CA PRO A 25 -8.68 -13.15 1.77
C PRO A 25 -7.94 -12.96 3.10
N HIS A 26 -6.82 -12.26 3.04
CA HIS A 26 -6.02 -11.91 4.20
C HIS A 26 -5.70 -10.42 4.18
N CYS A 27 -6.20 -9.71 5.19
CA CYS A 27 -5.89 -8.30 5.41
C CYS A 27 -4.75 -8.15 6.41
N SER A 28 -3.82 -7.24 6.12
CA SER A 28 -2.80 -6.82 7.07
C SER A 28 -2.59 -5.31 7.02
N LEU A 29 -2.37 -4.70 8.17
CA LEU A 29 -1.94 -3.31 8.28
C LEU A 29 -0.48 -3.20 7.79
N MET A 30 -0.22 -2.23 6.92
CA MET A 30 1.08 -2.02 6.29
C MET A 30 1.47 -0.55 6.39
N SER A 31 2.72 -0.29 6.76
CA SER A 31 3.34 1.00 6.49
C SER A 31 3.73 1.07 5.02
N TYR A 32 3.63 2.25 4.42
CA TYR A 32 4.01 2.44 3.02
C TYR A 32 4.69 3.80 2.80
N ALA A 33 5.43 3.88 1.70
CA ALA A 33 5.87 5.13 1.08
C ALA A 33 5.23 5.25 -0.30
N SER A 34 4.93 6.47 -0.74
CA SER A 34 4.36 6.73 -2.07
C SER A 34 5.40 7.36 -2.97
N GLY A 35 5.44 6.95 -4.24
CA GLY A 35 6.17 7.69 -5.28
C GLY A 35 5.62 9.11 -5.48
N ARG A 36 6.39 9.97 -6.17
CA ARG A 36 6.08 11.41 -6.33
C ARG A 36 4.70 11.69 -6.92
N ASP A 37 4.21 10.84 -7.81
CA ASP A 37 2.92 11.01 -8.47
C ASP A 37 1.77 10.18 -7.83
N GLY A 38 2.06 9.46 -6.74
CA GLY A 38 1.12 8.63 -5.99
C GLY A 38 0.68 7.36 -6.73
N ARG A 39 1.30 6.99 -7.86
CA ARG A 39 0.93 5.77 -8.61
C ARG A 39 1.62 4.52 -8.11
N GLU A 40 2.79 4.70 -7.51
CA GLU A 40 3.58 3.62 -6.92
C GLU A 40 3.50 3.71 -5.40
N ILE A 41 3.27 2.55 -4.78
CA ILE A 41 3.20 2.40 -3.33
C ILE A 41 4.20 1.32 -2.94
N TYR A 42 5.19 1.71 -2.14
CA TYR A 42 6.29 0.89 -1.70
C TYR A 42 6.02 0.37 -0.29
N MET A 43 6.19 -0.94 -0.10
CA MET A 43 6.02 -1.60 1.19
C MET A 43 7.12 -2.61 1.43
N ALA A 44 7.58 -2.71 2.68
CA ALA A 44 8.52 -3.75 3.10
C ALA A 44 7.76 -4.92 3.73
N THR A 45 8.19 -6.15 3.43
CA THR A 45 7.67 -7.34 4.09
C THR A 45 8.70 -8.46 4.19
N PHE A 46 8.62 -9.27 5.24
CA PHE A 46 9.44 -10.47 5.38
C PHE A 46 8.89 -11.59 4.50
N LYS A 47 9.80 -12.44 3.99
CA LYS A 47 9.44 -13.59 3.15
C LYS A 47 8.58 -14.61 3.89
N ASP A 48 8.76 -14.76 5.20
CA ASP A 48 8.01 -15.71 6.02
C ASP A 48 6.66 -15.15 6.52
N THR A 49 5.94 -14.40 5.68
CA THR A 49 4.62 -13.87 6.03
C THR A 49 3.55 -14.46 5.13
N LYS A 50 2.33 -14.64 5.66
CA LYS A 50 1.18 -15.11 4.86
C LYS A 50 0.93 -14.24 3.63
N LYS A 51 1.01 -12.91 3.78
CA LYS A 51 0.90 -11.97 2.65
C LYS A 51 1.98 -12.19 1.60
N TYR A 52 3.24 -12.42 1.98
CA TYR A 52 4.31 -12.69 1.00
C TYR A 52 4.01 -13.97 0.22
N HIS A 53 3.68 -15.06 0.91
CA HIS A 53 3.29 -16.31 0.26
C HIS A 53 2.08 -16.14 -0.68
N ASN A 54 1.08 -15.34 -0.26
CA ASN A 54 -0.06 -15.00 -1.12
C ASN A 54 0.38 -14.24 -2.37
N LEU A 55 1.23 -13.21 -2.22
CA LEU A 55 1.69 -12.34 -3.32
C LEU A 55 2.52 -13.09 -4.35
N ILE A 56 3.34 -14.06 -3.93
CA ILE A 56 4.07 -14.93 -4.86
C ILE A 56 3.13 -15.78 -5.71
N ALA A 57 1.99 -16.22 -5.16
CA ALA A 57 1.00 -17.01 -5.89
C ALA A 57 0.01 -16.17 -6.69
N ASN A 58 -0.32 -14.97 -6.20
CA ASN A 58 -1.27 -14.04 -6.78
C ASN A 58 -0.85 -12.60 -6.46
N PRO A 59 -0.30 -11.85 -7.43
CA PRO A 59 0.22 -10.51 -7.17
C PRO A 59 -0.87 -9.44 -7.09
N ASN A 60 -2.15 -9.78 -7.32
CA ASN A 60 -3.25 -8.82 -7.25
C ASN A 60 -3.54 -8.43 -5.80
N VAL A 61 -3.62 -7.13 -5.56
CA VAL A 61 -3.90 -6.55 -4.24
C VAL A 61 -5.00 -5.51 -4.28
N SER A 62 -5.61 -5.30 -3.12
CA SER A 62 -6.45 -4.15 -2.84
C SER A 62 -5.94 -3.47 -1.58
N LEU A 63 -5.75 -2.15 -1.63
CA LEU A 63 -5.31 -1.32 -0.53
C LEU A 63 -6.47 -0.42 -0.10
N LEU A 64 -6.66 -0.30 1.21
CA LEU A 64 -7.53 0.71 1.81
C LEU A 64 -6.66 1.71 2.57
N ILE A 65 -6.66 2.96 2.12
CA ILE A 65 -6.00 4.08 2.78
C ILE A 65 -7.10 4.97 3.35
N ASP A 66 -7.08 5.24 4.64
CA ASP A 66 -8.10 6.07 5.28
C ASP A 66 -7.50 7.22 6.08
N THR A 67 -8.29 8.27 6.28
CA THR A 67 -7.80 9.53 6.84
C THR A 67 -7.89 9.59 8.36
N ARG A 68 -8.36 8.55 9.06
CA ARG A 68 -8.67 8.65 10.51
C ARG A 68 -7.43 8.94 11.37
N VAL A 69 -6.25 8.54 10.90
CA VAL A 69 -4.99 8.80 11.62
C VAL A 69 -4.49 10.23 11.39
N VAL A 70 -4.64 10.75 10.17
CA VAL A 70 -4.11 12.06 9.77
C VAL A 70 -5.11 13.22 9.97
N ASP A 71 -6.39 12.89 10.12
CA ASP A 71 -7.51 13.82 10.23
C ASP A 71 -8.55 13.24 11.22
N ALA A 72 -8.16 13.15 12.49
CA ALA A 72 -8.95 12.48 13.54
C ALA A 72 -10.27 13.19 13.87
N GLU A 73 -10.31 14.52 13.73
CA GLU A 73 -11.49 15.35 14.01
C GLU A 73 -12.36 15.58 12.76
N GLY A 74 -11.89 15.19 11.58
CA GLY A 74 -12.58 15.33 10.31
C GLY A 74 -13.59 14.22 10.02
N THR A 75 -14.40 14.41 8.99
CA THR A 75 -15.25 13.32 8.47
C THR A 75 -14.35 12.24 7.86
N PRO A 76 -14.45 10.96 8.28
CA PRO A 76 -13.61 9.90 7.74
C PRO A 76 -13.77 9.76 6.23
N ARG A 77 -12.63 9.78 5.52
CA ARG A 77 -12.54 9.48 4.09
C ARG A 77 -11.64 8.27 3.90
N ALA A 78 -11.91 7.52 2.84
CA ALA A 78 -11.08 6.38 2.46
C ALA A 78 -10.93 6.28 0.95
N LEU A 79 -9.80 5.73 0.53
CA LEU A 79 -9.45 5.43 -0.83
C LEU A 79 -9.19 3.93 -0.96
N THR A 80 -9.89 3.28 -1.89
CA THR A 80 -9.59 1.92 -2.31
C THR A 80 -8.72 1.97 -3.56
N VAL A 81 -7.54 1.36 -3.51
CA VAL A 81 -6.61 1.24 -4.62
C VAL A 81 -6.45 -0.23 -4.97
N THR A 82 -6.57 -0.58 -6.25
CA THR A 82 -6.25 -1.94 -6.72
C THR A 82 -4.99 -1.90 -7.55
N GLY A 83 -4.18 -2.95 -7.49
CA GLY A 83 -2.89 -2.98 -8.19
C GLY A 83 -2.28 -4.37 -8.23
N ILE A 84 -1.11 -4.43 -8.86
CA ILE A 84 -0.27 -5.62 -8.98
C ILE A 84 1.03 -5.33 -8.23
N VAL A 85 1.47 -6.28 -7.41
CA VAL A 85 2.75 -6.19 -6.71
C VAL A 85 3.87 -6.70 -7.60
N GLU A 86 4.95 -5.92 -7.64
CA GLU A 86 6.20 -6.28 -8.30
C GLU A 86 7.35 -6.27 -7.26
N ALA A 87 8.31 -7.18 -7.42
CA ALA A 87 9.52 -7.15 -6.62
C ALA A 87 10.39 -5.98 -7.08
N VAL A 88 10.91 -5.22 -6.11
CA VAL A 88 11.84 -4.12 -6.39
C VAL A 88 13.26 -4.67 -6.47
N ASP A 89 13.88 -4.59 -7.65
CA ASP A 89 15.32 -4.89 -7.82
C ASP A 89 16.17 -3.67 -7.45
N ASN A 90 17.12 -3.84 -6.53
CA ASN A 90 17.80 -2.73 -5.84
C ASN A 90 18.84 -1.98 -6.67
N ASP A 91 18.67 -0.65 -6.73
CA ASP A 91 19.53 0.34 -6.05
C ASP A 91 18.88 1.74 -6.16
N LYS A 92 18.22 2.03 -7.29
CA LYS A 92 17.55 3.32 -7.54
C LYS A 92 16.26 3.53 -6.74
N SER A 93 15.49 2.46 -6.52
CA SER A 93 14.17 2.56 -5.88
C SER A 93 14.25 2.80 -4.37
N ILE A 94 15.34 2.43 -3.69
CA ILE A 94 15.51 2.75 -2.26
C ILE A 94 15.79 4.24 -2.05
N GLU A 95 16.50 4.90 -2.97
CA GLU A 95 16.76 6.34 -2.88
C GLU A 95 15.45 7.15 -2.99
N GLU A 96 14.53 6.73 -3.87
CA GLU A 96 13.21 7.38 -4.03
C GLU A 96 12.28 7.18 -2.82
N ILE A 97 12.54 6.17 -1.98
CA ILE A 97 11.77 5.84 -0.76
C ILE A 97 12.30 6.61 0.49
N ARG A 98 13.50 7.18 0.44
CA ARG A 98 14.24 7.69 1.61
C ARG A 98 14.05 9.18 1.95
N GLU A 99 13.28 9.93 1.16
CA GLU A 99 12.91 11.34 1.44
C GLU A 99 11.55 11.45 2.14
#